data_AF-A0A972RCZ4-F1
#
_entry.id   AF-A0A972RCZ4-F1
#
_cell.length_a   1.000
_cell.length_b   1.000
_cell.length_c   1.000
_cell.angle_alpha   90.00
_cell.angle_beta   90.00
_cell.angle_gamma   90.00
#
_symmetry.space_group_name_H-M   'P 1'
#
loop_
_entity.id
_entity.type
_entity.pdbx_description
1 polymer ?
#
loop_
_entity_poly.entity_id
_entity_poly.type
_entity_poly.pdbx_seq_one_letter_code
_entity_poly.pdbx_strand_id
1 'polypeptide(L)'
;MLFDYQTIVDDLVRDDAGKITPLGRDCAIATAVTRYSDDKPGSVVEDIAATGDDIFPMPTAWEAEFSRITSIEYPIGNTNPDYVTHWSIYSAPGGDELRIAGLESGTTVRVAHTVSRVVDETTDTIQIRHRQIVAAYAAALLCEQLAAVYSGDSDSTIQADSVDHSDKARRFRELARGYMKRYFDGLGIDPKKNNAAGAVVSMRQSTGRGGSTLRPNRFL
;
A
#
# COMPACT_ATOMS: atom_id res chain seq x y z
N MET A 1 -13.55 -12.77 6.70
CA MET A 1 -14.09 -11.93 7.78
C MET A 1 -13.06 -11.87 8.90
N LEU A 2 -13.05 -10.82 9.75
CA LEU A 2 -12.02 -10.64 10.80
C LEU A 2 -11.81 -11.88 11.69
N PHE A 3 -12.90 -12.55 12.08
CA PHE A 3 -12.86 -13.77 12.90
C PHE A 3 -11.99 -14.89 12.31
N ASP A 4 -11.94 -15.02 10.99
CA ASP A 4 -11.11 -16.03 10.33
C ASP A 4 -9.62 -15.73 10.54
N TYR A 5 -9.24 -14.45 10.49
CA TYR A 5 -7.85 -14.03 10.73
C TYR A 5 -7.48 -14.22 12.20
N GLN A 6 -8.37 -13.85 13.12
CA GLN A 6 -8.16 -14.05 14.57
C GLN A 6 -7.90 -15.53 14.88
N THR A 7 -8.73 -16.43 14.35
CA THR A 7 -8.57 -17.88 14.52
C THR A 7 -7.20 -18.37 14.01
N ILE A 8 -6.82 -17.98 12.79
CA ILE A 8 -5.53 -18.39 12.22
C ILE A 8 -4.36 -17.82 13.02
N VAL A 9 -4.45 -16.56 13.48
CA VAL A 9 -3.39 -15.92 14.27
C VAL A 9 -3.24 -16.61 15.62
N ASP A 10 -4.33 -16.91 16.31
CA ASP A 10 -4.31 -17.63 17.59
C ASP A 10 -3.66 -19.01 17.42
N ASP A 11 -4.01 -19.74 16.35
CA ASP A 11 -3.44 -21.06 16.03
C ASP A 11 -1.94 -21.02 15.70
N LEU A 12 -1.47 -19.92 15.09
CA LEU A 12 -0.07 -19.73 14.70
C LEU A 12 0.81 -19.30 15.87
N VAL A 13 0.31 -18.43 16.76
CA VAL A 13 1.12 -17.88 17.86
C VAL A 13 1.09 -18.81 19.07
N ARG A 14 -0.05 -19.44 19.37
CA ARG A 14 -0.25 -20.35 20.53
C ARG A 14 0.32 -19.78 21.82
N ASP A 15 -0.20 -18.62 22.22
CA ASP A 15 0.22 -17.97 23.45
C ASP A 15 -0.38 -18.67 24.68
N ASP A 16 0.28 -19.74 25.12
CA ASP A 16 -0.11 -20.52 26.29
C ASP A 16 -0.11 -19.69 27.60
N ALA A 17 0.60 -18.57 27.63
CA ALA A 17 0.74 -17.71 28.81
C ALA A 17 -0.29 -16.56 28.86
N GLY A 18 -1.12 -16.40 27.83
CA GLY A 18 -2.18 -15.38 27.77
C GLY A 18 -1.66 -13.94 27.86
N LYS A 19 -0.46 -13.68 27.32
CA LYS A 19 0.18 -12.35 27.24
C LYS A 19 -0.39 -11.48 26.12
N ILE A 20 -0.96 -12.07 25.07
CA ILE A 20 -1.59 -11.39 23.95
C ILE A 20 -3.03 -11.05 24.32
N THR A 21 -3.33 -9.76 24.30
CA THR A 21 -4.71 -9.29 24.48
C THR A 21 -5.47 -9.37 23.16
N PRO A 22 -6.81 -9.52 23.19
CA PRO A 22 -7.64 -9.47 21.98
C PRO A 22 -7.41 -8.18 21.16
N LEU A 23 -7.29 -7.04 21.85
CA LEU A 23 -6.96 -5.76 21.20
C LEU A 23 -5.59 -5.79 20.52
N GLY A 24 -4.57 -6.34 21.18
CA GLY A 24 -3.22 -6.45 20.61
C GLY A 24 -3.19 -7.31 19.34
N ARG A 25 -3.94 -8.41 19.35
CA ARG A 25 -4.15 -9.25 18.16
C ARG A 25 -4.82 -8.48 17.03
N ASP A 26 -5.90 -7.78 17.30
CA ASP A 26 -6.66 -7.06 16.28
C ASP A 26 -5.83 -5.90 15.69
N CYS A 27 -5.04 -5.21 16.52
CA CYS A 27 -4.06 -4.22 16.04
C CYS A 27 -2.99 -4.84 15.14
N ALA A 28 -2.49 -6.04 15.46
CA ALA A 28 -1.53 -6.74 14.61
C ALA A 28 -2.14 -7.16 13.27
N ILE A 29 -3.40 -7.62 13.27
CA ILE A 29 -4.15 -7.92 12.03
C ILE A 29 -4.33 -6.66 11.20
N ALA A 30 -4.79 -5.55 11.79
CA ALA A 30 -4.96 -4.28 11.07
C ALA A 30 -3.64 -3.78 10.46
N THR A 31 -2.53 -3.92 11.19
CA THR A 31 -1.18 -3.60 10.68
C THR A 31 -0.79 -4.48 9.50
N ALA A 32 -1.06 -5.78 9.58
CA ALA A 32 -0.81 -6.72 8.49
C ALA A 32 -1.65 -6.42 7.24
N VAL A 33 -2.91 -6.02 7.42
CA VAL A 33 -3.81 -5.60 6.33
C VAL A 33 -3.32 -4.31 5.68
N THR A 34 -2.84 -3.35 6.47
CA THR A 34 -2.21 -2.12 5.95
C THR A 34 -1.00 -2.46 5.07
N ARG A 35 -0.08 -3.29 5.58
CA ARG A 35 1.08 -3.73 4.81
C ARG A 35 0.69 -4.47 3.52
N TYR A 36 -0.31 -5.34 3.60
CA TYR A 36 -0.82 -6.05 2.43
C TYR A 36 -1.49 -5.11 1.42
N SER A 37 -2.08 -4.01 1.87
CA SER A 37 -2.62 -2.98 0.98
C SER A 37 -1.52 -2.29 0.19
N ASP A 38 -0.38 -2.00 0.83
CA ASP A 38 0.80 -1.45 0.13
C ASP A 38 1.36 -2.42 -0.91
N ASP A 39 1.50 -3.70 -0.53
CA ASP A 39 2.11 -4.72 -1.39
C ASP A 39 1.14 -5.21 -2.50
N LYS A 40 -0.17 -5.18 -2.25
CA LYS A 40 -1.21 -5.64 -3.18
C LYS A 40 -2.52 -4.85 -3.07
N PRO A 41 -2.52 -3.59 -3.56
CA PRO A 41 -3.68 -2.72 -3.45
C PRO A 41 -4.94 -3.28 -4.15
N GLY A 42 -6.10 -2.78 -3.73
CA GLY A 42 -7.35 -2.86 -4.47
C GLY A 42 -7.26 -2.12 -5.80
N SER A 43 -8.16 -2.43 -6.73
CA SER A 43 -8.40 -1.61 -7.92
C SER A 43 -9.90 -1.38 -8.02
N VAL A 44 -10.28 -0.12 -8.10
CA VAL A 44 -11.67 0.31 -8.29
C VAL A 44 -11.74 1.14 -9.58
N VAL A 45 -12.87 1.05 -10.26
CA VAL A 45 -13.15 1.77 -11.50
C VAL A 45 -14.38 2.63 -11.26
N GLU A 46 -14.25 3.93 -11.49
CA GLU A 46 -15.33 4.91 -11.33
C GLU A 46 -15.45 5.76 -12.59
N ASP A 47 -16.69 6.05 -12.99
CA ASP A 47 -16.98 6.98 -14.06
C ASP A 47 -17.24 8.36 -13.43
N ILE A 48 -16.43 9.35 -13.80
CA ILE A 48 -16.48 10.71 -13.24
C ILE A 48 -16.74 11.72 -14.35
N ALA A 49 -17.58 12.71 -14.06
CA ALA A 49 -17.93 13.77 -15.00
C ALA A 49 -17.14 15.05 -14.74
N ALA A 50 -16.76 15.74 -15.80
CA ALA A 50 -16.10 17.04 -15.72
C ALA A 50 -17.02 18.08 -15.06
N THR A 51 -16.52 18.79 -14.06
CA THR A 51 -17.22 19.90 -13.36
C THR A 51 -16.94 21.25 -14.01
N GLY A 52 -15.96 21.31 -14.89
CA GLY A 52 -15.61 22.44 -15.73
C GLY A 52 -14.67 21.96 -16.84
N ASP A 53 -14.25 22.86 -17.71
CA ASP A 53 -13.33 22.50 -18.80
C ASP A 53 -12.01 22.01 -18.22
N ASP A 54 -11.60 20.81 -18.63
CA ASP A 54 -10.43 20.10 -18.15
C ASP A 54 -10.42 19.76 -16.64
N ILE A 55 -11.52 19.97 -15.91
CA ILE A 55 -11.59 19.78 -14.44
C ILE A 55 -12.49 18.60 -14.10
N PHE A 56 -11.93 17.64 -13.39
CA PHE A 56 -12.64 16.48 -12.88
C PHE A 56 -12.47 16.40 -11.36
N PRO A 57 -13.54 16.08 -10.61
CA PRO A 57 -13.41 15.77 -9.19
C PRO A 57 -12.58 14.48 -9.02
N MET A 58 -12.00 14.28 -7.84
CA MET A 58 -11.40 12.98 -7.54
C MET A 58 -12.47 11.88 -7.45
N PRO A 59 -12.13 10.61 -7.77
CA PRO A 59 -13.01 9.48 -7.53
C PRO A 59 -13.52 9.43 -6.09
N THR A 60 -14.71 8.87 -5.89
CA THR A 60 -15.35 8.82 -4.56
C THR A 60 -14.58 7.92 -3.60
N ALA A 61 -14.01 6.82 -4.09
CA ALA A 61 -13.19 5.90 -3.31
C ALA A 61 -11.71 6.35 -3.21
N TRP A 62 -11.39 7.57 -3.64
CA TRP A 62 -10.03 8.09 -3.58
C TRP A 62 -9.56 8.30 -2.13
N GLU A 63 -8.57 7.52 -1.73
CA GLU A 63 -7.85 7.68 -0.47
C GLU A 63 -6.61 8.55 -0.69
N ALA A 64 -6.56 9.72 -0.03
CA ALA A 64 -5.40 10.59 -0.06
C ALA A 64 -4.12 9.84 0.37
N GLU A 65 -3.00 10.18 -0.26
CA GLU A 65 -1.66 9.60 -0.02
C GLU A 65 -1.49 8.11 -0.39
N PHE A 66 -2.54 7.30 -0.38
CA PHE A 66 -2.51 5.87 -0.76
C PHE A 66 -2.83 5.66 -2.25
N SER A 67 -3.92 6.25 -2.73
CA SER A 67 -4.46 5.96 -4.06
C SER A 67 -3.54 6.45 -5.16
N ARG A 68 -3.50 5.70 -6.26
CA ARG A 68 -2.77 6.02 -7.48
C ARG A 68 -3.70 5.74 -8.66
N ILE A 69 -3.77 6.67 -9.59
CA ILE A 69 -4.49 6.46 -10.85
C ILE A 69 -3.67 5.48 -11.69
N THR A 70 -4.28 4.37 -12.10
CA THR A 70 -3.67 3.34 -12.94
C THR A 70 -3.93 3.62 -14.41
N SER A 71 -5.16 4.02 -14.74
CA SER A 71 -5.55 4.35 -16.11
C SER A 71 -6.78 5.24 -16.13
N ILE A 72 -6.90 6.03 -17.19
CA ILE A 72 -8.08 6.84 -17.49
C ILE A 72 -8.51 6.48 -18.91
N GLU A 73 -9.72 5.94 -19.07
CA GLU A 73 -10.30 5.59 -20.37
C GLU A 73 -11.20 6.74 -20.87
N TYR A 74 -10.96 7.18 -22.10
CA TYR A 74 -11.80 8.11 -22.83
C TYR A 74 -11.48 8.06 -24.34
N PRO A 75 -12.49 8.01 -25.23
CA PRO A 75 -13.92 7.84 -24.95
C PRO A 75 -14.26 6.48 -24.33
N ILE A 76 -15.30 6.44 -23.49
CA ILE A 76 -15.72 5.21 -22.81
C ILE A 76 -16.45 4.28 -23.77
N GLY A 77 -16.14 2.98 -23.73
CA GLY A 77 -16.95 1.93 -24.38
C GLY A 77 -16.54 1.60 -25.82
N ASN A 78 -15.41 2.11 -26.29
CA ASN A 78 -14.82 1.67 -27.56
C ASN A 78 -14.43 0.18 -27.48
N THR A 79 -14.51 -0.53 -28.61
CA THR A 79 -14.11 -1.96 -28.69
C THR A 79 -12.66 -2.17 -28.26
N ASN A 80 -11.78 -1.23 -28.61
CA ASN A 80 -10.46 -1.12 -28.03
C ASN A 80 -10.48 0.10 -27.11
N PRO A 81 -10.25 -0.07 -25.79
CA PRO A 81 -10.19 1.05 -24.86
C PRO A 81 -9.07 2.02 -25.25
N ASP A 82 -9.41 3.31 -25.33
CA ASP A 82 -8.45 4.39 -25.52
C ASP A 82 -8.11 4.99 -24.17
N TYR A 83 -6.81 5.12 -23.87
CA TYR A 83 -6.34 5.62 -22.59
C TYR A 83 -5.73 7.02 -22.71
N VAL A 84 -6.17 7.91 -21.83
CA VAL A 84 -5.62 9.25 -21.68
C VAL A 84 -4.23 9.17 -21.06
N THR A 85 -3.25 9.75 -21.74
CA THR A 85 -1.84 9.72 -21.33
C THR A 85 -1.37 11.01 -20.66
N HIS A 86 -2.10 12.12 -20.86
CA HIS A 86 -1.74 13.43 -20.34
C HIS A 86 -2.78 13.88 -19.34
N TRP A 87 -2.45 13.75 -18.07
CA TRP A 87 -3.28 14.17 -16.95
C TRP A 87 -2.39 14.57 -15.77
N SER A 88 -2.94 15.33 -14.84
CA SER A 88 -2.24 15.70 -13.61
C SER A 88 -3.21 15.84 -12.45
N ILE A 89 -2.73 15.56 -11.24
CA ILE A 89 -3.43 15.91 -10.01
C ILE A 89 -3.02 17.35 -9.66
N TYR A 90 -4.01 18.21 -9.45
CA TYR A 90 -3.82 19.60 -9.05
C TYR A 90 -4.40 19.81 -7.65
N SER A 91 -3.56 20.25 -6.71
CA SER A 91 -3.99 20.58 -5.35
C SER A 91 -4.57 21.98 -5.30
N ALA A 92 -5.90 22.08 -5.30
CA ALA A 92 -6.62 23.33 -5.13
C ALA A 92 -6.91 23.60 -3.64
N PRO A 93 -7.20 24.86 -3.25
CA PRO A 93 -7.60 25.17 -1.88
C PRO A 93 -8.85 24.40 -1.39
N GLY A 94 -9.70 23.94 -2.32
CA GLY A 94 -10.89 23.14 -2.02
C GLY A 94 -10.65 21.62 -1.99
N GLY A 95 -9.43 21.16 -2.23
CA GLY A 95 -9.08 19.75 -2.37
C GLY A 95 -8.34 19.45 -3.67
N ASP A 96 -7.88 18.20 -3.81
CA ASP A 96 -7.25 17.75 -5.04
C ASP A 96 -8.29 17.57 -6.16
N GLU A 97 -7.91 17.94 -7.37
CA GLU A 97 -8.70 17.79 -8.59
C GLU A 97 -7.89 17.10 -9.68
N LEU A 98 -8.56 16.34 -10.54
CA LEU A 98 -7.94 15.71 -11.69
C LEU A 98 -8.06 16.66 -12.89
N ARG A 99 -6.93 16.93 -13.54
CA ARG A 99 -6.85 17.79 -14.73
C ARG A 99 -6.54 16.97 -15.97
N ILE A 100 -7.41 17.06 -16.97
CA ILE A 100 -7.26 16.37 -18.26
C ILE A 100 -7.52 17.39 -19.36
N ALA A 101 -6.47 17.76 -20.11
CA ALA A 101 -6.56 18.83 -21.10
C ALA A 101 -7.36 18.41 -22.35
N GLY A 102 -8.18 19.33 -22.86
CA GLY A 102 -8.95 19.19 -24.08
C GLY A 102 -10.31 18.50 -23.91
N LEU A 103 -10.84 18.40 -22.69
CA LEU A 103 -12.16 17.81 -22.42
C LEU A 103 -13.14 18.87 -21.92
N GLU A 104 -14.32 18.90 -22.54
CA GLU A 104 -15.37 19.86 -22.22
C GLU A 104 -16.11 19.47 -20.94
N SER A 105 -16.65 20.48 -20.25
CA SER A 105 -17.55 20.28 -19.11
C SER A 105 -18.69 19.29 -19.41
N GLY A 106 -19.05 18.45 -18.44
CA GLY A 106 -20.06 17.39 -18.59
C GLY A 106 -19.57 16.12 -19.28
N THR A 107 -18.34 16.10 -19.82
CA THR A 107 -17.73 14.88 -20.35
C THR A 107 -17.46 13.87 -19.25
N THR A 108 -17.80 12.59 -19.47
CA THR A 108 -17.51 11.50 -18.52
C THR A 108 -16.26 10.73 -18.94
N VAL A 109 -15.35 10.51 -18.00
CA VAL A 109 -14.16 9.65 -18.16
C VAL A 109 -14.22 8.49 -17.17
N ARG A 110 -13.62 7.36 -17.52
CA ARG A 110 -13.54 6.19 -16.65
C ARG A 110 -12.17 6.10 -16.01
N VAL A 111 -12.10 6.23 -14.69
CA VAL A 111 -10.83 6.24 -13.92
C VAL A 111 -10.68 4.94 -13.14
N ALA A 112 -9.62 4.21 -13.45
CA ALA A 112 -9.17 3.09 -12.62
C ALA A 112 -8.09 3.58 -11.65
N HIS A 113 -8.28 3.34 -10.36
CA HIS A 113 -7.33 3.74 -9.31
C HIS A 113 -7.20 2.67 -8.22
N THR A 114 -6.12 2.78 -7.45
CA THR A 114 -5.86 1.87 -6.33
C THR A 114 -6.59 2.29 -5.07
N VAL A 115 -7.04 1.32 -4.26
CA VAL A 115 -7.69 1.55 -2.96
C VAL A 115 -7.15 0.58 -1.91
N SER A 116 -7.23 0.92 -0.63
CA SER A 116 -6.77 0.03 0.43
C SER A 116 -7.63 -1.24 0.52
N ARG A 117 -7.08 -2.28 1.15
CA ARG A 117 -7.81 -3.50 1.46
C ARG A 117 -8.38 -3.39 2.86
N VAL A 118 -9.64 -3.74 3.01
CA VAL A 118 -10.37 -3.76 4.28
C VAL A 118 -10.62 -5.19 4.74
N VAL A 119 -10.44 -5.41 6.04
CA VAL A 119 -10.88 -6.58 6.78
C VAL A 119 -11.50 -6.09 8.10
N ASP A 120 -12.79 -6.31 8.26
CA ASP A 120 -13.54 -6.04 9.50
C ASP A 120 -14.51 -7.21 9.78
N GLU A 121 -15.43 -7.01 10.74
CA GLU A 121 -16.43 -8.01 11.14
C GLU A 121 -17.39 -8.42 10.01
N THR A 122 -17.59 -7.54 9.03
CA THR A 122 -18.60 -7.64 7.96
C THR A 122 -18.03 -7.60 6.55
N THR A 123 -16.80 -7.11 6.39
CA THR A 123 -16.17 -6.87 5.10
C THR A 123 -14.80 -7.56 5.05
N ASP A 124 -14.52 -8.27 3.96
CA ASP A 124 -13.20 -8.86 3.68
C ASP A 124 -12.92 -8.74 2.19
N THR A 125 -12.10 -7.75 1.84
CA THR A 125 -11.72 -7.46 0.45
C THR A 125 -10.47 -8.22 0.00
N ILE A 126 -9.85 -8.97 0.91
CA ILE A 126 -8.65 -9.77 0.64
C ILE A 126 -9.08 -11.12 0.06
N GLN A 127 -8.41 -11.54 -0.99
CA GLN A 127 -8.67 -12.83 -1.61
C GLN A 127 -8.41 -13.97 -0.62
N ILE A 128 -9.32 -14.95 -0.56
CA ILE A 128 -9.24 -16.06 0.39
C ILE A 128 -7.88 -16.78 0.38
N ARG A 129 -7.26 -16.93 -0.80
CA ARG A 129 -5.93 -17.54 -0.97
C ARG A 129 -4.79 -16.79 -0.26
N HIS A 130 -4.96 -15.49 0.02
CA HIS A 130 -3.97 -14.68 0.71
C HIS A 130 -4.28 -14.48 2.19
N ARG A 131 -5.40 -15.00 2.70
CA ARG A 131 -5.77 -14.88 4.11
C ARG A 131 -4.68 -15.43 5.04
N GLN A 132 -4.20 -16.63 4.72
CA GLN A 132 -3.19 -17.33 5.52
C GLN A 132 -1.87 -16.57 5.63
N ILE A 133 -1.47 -15.87 4.56
CA ILE A 133 -0.19 -15.14 4.54
C ILE A 133 -0.31 -13.83 5.31
N VAL A 134 -1.45 -13.12 5.20
CA VAL A 134 -1.72 -11.91 5.99
C VAL A 134 -1.78 -12.24 7.49
N ALA A 135 -2.47 -13.33 7.85
CA ALA A 135 -2.48 -13.83 9.22
C ALA A 135 -1.08 -14.24 9.70
N ALA A 136 -0.24 -14.84 8.85
CA ALA A 136 1.15 -15.12 9.20
C ALA A 136 1.95 -13.84 9.49
N TYR A 137 1.76 -12.77 8.71
CA TYR A 137 2.41 -11.49 9.00
C TYR A 137 1.96 -10.92 10.36
N ALA A 138 0.65 -10.94 10.65
CA ALA A 138 0.14 -10.53 11.97
C ALA A 138 0.72 -11.38 13.11
N ALA A 139 0.78 -12.70 12.95
CA ALA A 139 1.41 -13.61 13.91
C ALA A 139 2.89 -13.29 14.12
N ALA A 140 3.62 -12.90 13.06
CA ALA A 140 5.01 -12.50 13.18
C ALA A 140 5.19 -11.26 14.07
N LEU A 141 4.32 -10.25 13.91
CA LEU A 141 4.35 -9.05 14.74
C LEU A 141 4.11 -9.39 16.22
N LEU A 142 3.15 -10.27 16.50
CA LEU A 142 2.85 -10.72 17.86
C LEU A 142 4.00 -11.55 18.45
N CYS A 143 4.63 -12.42 17.66
CA CYS A 143 5.82 -13.15 18.10
C CYS A 143 7.00 -12.21 18.45
N GLU A 144 7.21 -11.13 17.70
CA GLU A 144 8.22 -10.12 18.05
C GLU A 144 7.88 -9.41 19.38
N GLN A 145 6.60 -9.07 19.61
CA GLN A 145 6.15 -8.49 20.87
C GLN A 145 6.37 -9.45 22.05
N LEU A 146 6.00 -10.73 21.91
CA LEU A 146 6.25 -11.76 22.91
C LEU A 146 7.74 -11.94 23.19
N ALA A 147 8.56 -11.95 22.15
CA ALA A 147 10.01 -12.03 22.31
C ALA A 147 10.57 -10.85 23.10
N ALA A 148 10.05 -9.63 22.88
CA ALA A 148 10.43 -8.46 23.65
C ALA A 148 10.05 -8.59 25.13
N VAL A 149 8.82 -9.05 25.43
CA VAL A 149 8.36 -9.30 26.80
C VAL A 149 9.27 -10.30 27.52
N TYR A 150 9.51 -11.48 26.93
CA TYR A 150 10.35 -12.51 27.55
C TYR A 150 11.83 -12.11 27.67
N SER A 151 12.30 -11.15 26.85
CA SER A 151 13.66 -10.60 26.99
C SER A 151 13.76 -9.55 28.11
N GLY A 152 12.67 -8.83 28.41
CA GLY A 152 12.62 -7.90 29.53
C GLY A 152 12.50 -8.62 30.88
N ASP A 153 11.78 -9.75 30.92
CA ASP A 153 11.56 -10.54 32.14
C ASP A 153 12.83 -11.28 32.62
N SER A 154 13.86 -11.44 31.78
CA SER A 154 15.09 -12.17 32.16
C SER A 154 16.00 -11.45 33.16
N ASP A 155 15.73 -10.18 33.50
CA ASP A 155 16.60 -9.33 34.34
C ASP A 155 16.15 -9.22 35.82
N SER A 156 15.16 -10.01 36.27
CA SER A 156 14.75 -10.03 37.69
C SER A 156 15.53 -11.04 38.53
N THR A 157 16.33 -10.47 39.42
CA THR A 157 17.13 -11.05 40.51
C THR A 157 16.47 -12.20 41.32
N ILE A 158 17.11 -13.38 41.32
CA ILE A 158 17.51 -14.24 42.47
C ILE A 158 17.69 -15.71 41.99
N GLN A 159 18.86 -16.29 42.30
CA GLN A 159 19.22 -17.68 42.02
C GLN A 159 18.24 -18.68 42.67
N ALA A 160 17.61 -19.55 41.87
CA ALA A 160 17.55 -21.01 42.09
C ALA A 160 16.63 -21.76 41.10
N ASP A 161 15.82 -21.08 40.27
CA ASP A 161 14.96 -21.75 39.27
C ASP A 161 14.72 -20.88 38.02
N SER A 162 15.82 -20.47 37.38
CA SER A 162 15.79 -19.64 36.15
C SER A 162 15.43 -20.51 34.93
N VAL A 163 14.14 -20.74 34.73
CA VAL A 163 13.64 -21.52 33.59
C VAL A 163 13.69 -20.67 32.31
N ASP A 164 14.75 -20.84 31.50
CA ASP A 164 14.78 -20.72 30.02
C ASP A 164 14.01 -19.56 29.33
N HIS A 165 13.89 -18.39 29.97
CA HIS A 165 13.17 -17.24 29.39
C HIS A 165 13.89 -16.66 28.15
N SER A 166 15.22 -16.70 28.13
CA SER A 166 16.05 -16.34 26.96
C SER A 166 15.79 -17.26 25.77
N ASP A 167 15.60 -18.55 26.02
CA ASP A 167 15.29 -19.55 25.01
C ASP A 167 13.88 -19.38 24.44
N LYS A 168 12.90 -19.02 25.27
CA LYS A 168 11.55 -18.63 24.79
C LYS A 168 11.61 -17.40 23.90
N ALA A 169 12.30 -16.34 24.33
CA ALA A 169 12.45 -15.13 23.54
C ALA A 169 13.13 -15.41 22.19
N ARG A 170 14.15 -16.28 22.16
CA ARG A 170 14.81 -16.71 20.92
C ARG A 170 13.86 -17.46 19.99
N ARG A 171 13.09 -18.43 20.51
CA ARG A 171 12.12 -19.20 19.73
C ARG A 171 11.06 -18.32 19.07
N PHE A 172 10.51 -17.34 19.79
CA PHE A 172 9.52 -16.42 19.22
C PHE A 172 10.12 -15.54 18.10
N ARG A 173 11.37 -15.08 18.22
CA ARG A 173 12.05 -14.38 17.12
C ARG A 173 12.26 -15.27 15.89
N GLU A 174 12.58 -16.55 16.11
CA GLU A 174 12.73 -17.51 15.00
C GLU A 174 11.40 -17.77 14.29
N LEU A 175 10.30 -17.94 15.04
CA LEU A 175 8.95 -18.05 14.49
C LEU A 175 8.54 -16.80 13.73
N ALA A 176 8.78 -15.61 14.28
CA ALA A 176 8.48 -14.34 13.63
C ALA A 176 9.16 -14.24 12.25
N ARG A 177 10.45 -14.55 12.18
CA ARG A 177 11.20 -14.59 10.90
C ARG A 177 10.62 -15.59 9.91
N GLY A 178 10.24 -16.78 10.38
CA GLY A 178 9.63 -17.81 9.55
C GLY A 178 8.28 -17.37 8.97
N TYR A 179 7.45 -16.71 9.78
CA TYR A 179 6.16 -16.19 9.35
C TYR A 179 6.27 -14.97 8.42
N MET A 180 7.21 -14.04 8.68
CA MET A 180 7.51 -12.96 7.73
C MET A 180 7.98 -13.52 6.38
N LYS A 181 8.86 -14.53 6.39
CA LYS A 181 9.30 -15.19 5.16
C LYS A 181 8.12 -15.81 4.41
N ARG A 182 7.23 -16.53 5.11
CA ARG A 182 6.02 -17.11 4.51
C ARG A 182 5.12 -16.06 3.85
N TYR A 183 5.01 -14.88 4.46
CA TYR A 183 4.25 -13.76 3.87
C TYR A 183 4.84 -13.33 2.52
N PHE A 184 6.13 -12.98 2.50
CA PHE A 184 6.79 -12.50 1.28
C PHE A 184 6.85 -13.58 0.20
N ASP A 185 7.18 -14.83 0.56
CA ASP A 185 7.17 -15.96 -0.36
C ASP A 185 5.79 -16.19 -0.97
N GLY A 186 4.73 -16.09 -0.15
CA GLY A 186 3.35 -16.26 -0.60
C GLY A 186 2.85 -15.16 -1.53
N LEU A 187 3.43 -13.96 -1.45
CA LEU A 187 3.20 -12.88 -2.41
C LEU A 187 4.12 -12.95 -3.64
N GLY A 188 5.15 -13.81 -3.61
CA GLY A 188 6.20 -13.82 -4.62
C GLY A 188 7.09 -12.57 -4.59
N ILE A 189 7.14 -11.88 -3.45
CA ILE A 189 7.96 -10.69 -3.25
C ILE A 189 9.32 -11.13 -2.72
N ASP A 190 10.39 -10.75 -3.39
CA ASP A 190 11.75 -10.91 -2.85
C ASP A 190 12.12 -9.65 -2.07
N PRO A 191 12.17 -9.68 -0.72
CA PRO A 191 12.45 -8.50 0.09
C PRO A 191 13.85 -7.91 -0.17
N LYS A 192 14.76 -8.70 -0.76
CA LYS A 192 16.12 -8.24 -1.12
C LYS A 192 16.18 -7.53 -2.47
N LYS A 193 15.16 -7.70 -3.33
CA LYS A 193 15.07 -7.07 -4.65
C LYS A 193 14.20 -5.82 -4.64
N ASN A 194 14.26 -5.03 -3.56
CA ASN A 194 13.46 -3.83 -3.43
C ASN A 194 13.82 -2.84 -4.56
N ASN A 195 13.13 -2.94 -5.69
CA ASN A 195 13.18 -1.96 -6.77
C ASN A 195 12.45 -0.75 -6.20
N ALA A 196 13.23 0.22 -5.70
CA ALA A 196 12.70 1.54 -5.37
C ALA A 196 11.93 2.02 -6.61
N ALA A 197 10.61 2.10 -6.51
CA ALA A 197 9.75 2.73 -7.51
C ALA A 197 9.94 4.26 -7.41
N GLY A 198 11.17 4.71 -7.63
CA GLY A 198 11.45 6.10 -7.97
C GLY A 198 11.04 6.25 -9.43
N ALA A 199 9.87 6.86 -9.66
CA ALA A 199 9.53 7.33 -10.98
C ALA A 199 10.67 8.25 -11.45
N VAL A 200 11.49 7.79 -12.39
CA VAL A 200 12.44 8.65 -13.08
C VAL A 200 11.60 9.55 -13.97
N VAL A 201 11.24 10.72 -13.45
CA VAL A 201 10.73 11.81 -14.29
C VAL A 201 11.90 12.20 -15.19
N SER A 202 11.94 11.66 -16.41
CA SER A 202 12.81 12.19 -17.44
C SER A 202 12.27 13.57 -17.81
N MET A 203 12.76 14.61 -17.13
CA MET A 203 12.59 15.98 -17.61
C MET A 203 13.26 16.05 -18.97
N ARG A 204 12.44 16.01 -20.02
CA ARG A 204 12.86 16.33 -21.38
C ARG A 204 13.21 17.81 -21.37
N GLN A 205 14.50 18.12 -21.23
CA GLN A 205 14.99 19.49 -21.40
C GLN A 205 14.51 19.99 -22.77
N SER A 206 13.68 21.03 -22.76
CA SER A 206 13.27 21.66 -24.00
C SER A 206 14.49 22.32 -24.62
N THR A 207 14.74 22.00 -25.88
CA THR A 207 15.77 22.63 -26.71
C THR A 207 15.38 24.10 -26.90
N GLY A 208 15.87 24.97 -26.02
CA GLY A 208 15.72 26.41 -26.16
C GLY A 208 16.53 26.91 -27.35
N ARG A 209 15.86 27.15 -28.49
CA ARG A 209 16.39 28.03 -29.53
C ARG A 209 16.44 29.45 -28.98
N GLY A 210 17.64 30.03 -28.89
CA GLY A 210 17.83 31.45 -28.59
C GLY A 210 19.20 31.91 -29.08
N GLY A 211 19.24 32.58 -30.24
CA GLY A 211 20.47 33.14 -30.79
C GLY A 211 20.29 33.68 -32.20
N SER A 212 19.55 34.78 -32.33
CA SER A 212 19.53 35.60 -33.54
C SER A 212 20.94 36.13 -33.83
N THR A 213 21.52 35.75 -34.96
CA THR A 213 22.75 36.39 -35.46
C THR A 213 22.38 37.55 -36.37
N LEU A 214 22.49 38.76 -35.81
CA LEU A 214 22.55 40.02 -36.55
C LEU A 214 23.76 39.98 -37.49
N ARG A 215 23.51 40.09 -38.80
CA ARG A 215 24.57 40.27 -39.81
C ARG A 215 25.09 41.71 -39.75
N PRO A 216 26.40 41.95 -39.61
CA PRO A 216 26.96 43.26 -39.86
C PRO A 216 27.13 43.46 -41.37
N ASN A 217 26.45 44.50 -41.86
CA ASN A 217 26.62 45.09 -43.17
C ASN A 217 28.07 45.60 -43.29
N ARG A 218 28.82 45.22 -44.34
CA ARG A 218 30.12 45.82 -44.64
C ARG A 218 30.15 46.26 -46.09
N PHE A 219 30.12 47.58 -46.26
CA PHE A 219 30.52 48.30 -47.45
C PHE A 219 31.98 47.97 -47.79
N LEU A 220 32.22 47.52 -49.01
CA LEU A 220 33.12 48.07 -50.04
C LEU A 220 33.13 47.13 -51.25
#